data_AF-T0RK65-F1
#
_entry.id   AF-T0RK65-F1
#
_cell.length_a   1.000
_cell.length_b   1.000
_cell.length_c   1.000
_cell.angle_alpha   90.00
_cell.angle_beta   90.00
_cell.angle_gamma   90.00
#
_symmetry.space_group_name_H-M   'P 1'
#
loop_
_entity.id
_entity.type
_entity.pdbx_description
1 polymer ?
#
loop_
_entity_poly.entity_id
_entity_poly.type
_entity_poly.pdbx_seq_one_letter_code
_entity_poly.pdbx_strand_id
1 'polypeptide(L)'
;MRSLFGEIKNCVKPNALVQSDDHSVYNSVVRTYLPQSTHQQFIGGRGCSTGQGELKRLRFDPIFTLNHNFAMLRDGIGKLIRRHGGRRNVQMP
;
A
#
# COMPACT_ATOMS: atom_id res chain seq x y z
N MET A 1 7.57 -13.02 -4.64
CA MET A 1 6.34 -12.67 -5.38
C MET A 1 5.61 -13.91 -5.90
N ARG A 2 6.28 -14.85 -6.59
CA ARG A 2 5.64 -16.10 -7.05
C ARG A 2 5.08 -17.00 -5.94
N SER A 3 5.78 -17.13 -4.81
CA SER A 3 5.30 -17.87 -3.64
C SER A 3 3.99 -17.29 -3.08
N LEU A 4 3.99 -15.98 -2.82
CA LEU A 4 2.80 -15.24 -2.35
C LEU A 4 1.60 -15.46 -3.26
N PHE A 5 1.75 -15.26 -4.57
CA PHE A 5 0.64 -15.45 -5.51
C PHE A 5 0.19 -16.91 -5.62
N GLY A 6 1.10 -17.87 -5.41
CA GLY A 6 0.76 -19.29 -5.31
C GLY A 6 -0.11 -19.61 -4.09
N GLU A 7 0.13 -18.94 -2.96
CA GLU A 7 -0.60 -19.11 -1.71
C GLU A 7 -1.98 -18.43 -1.76
N ILE A 8 -2.05 -17.17 -2.21
CA ILE A 8 -3.30 -16.39 -2.14
C ILE A 8 -4.30 -16.74 -3.24
N LYS A 9 -3.90 -17.43 -4.32
CA LYS A 9 -4.78 -17.69 -5.48
C LYS A 9 -6.10 -18.35 -5.11
N ASN A 10 -6.10 -19.19 -4.06
CA ASN A 10 -7.29 -19.91 -3.60
C ASN A 10 -8.18 -19.05 -2.70
N CYS A 11 -7.68 -17.93 -2.18
CA CYS A 11 -8.41 -16.99 -1.32
C CYS A 11 -8.99 -15.82 -2.12
N VAL A 12 -8.56 -15.63 -3.37
CA VAL A 12 -9.03 -14.57 -4.25
C VAL A 12 -10.18 -15.08 -5.12
N LYS A 13 -11.27 -14.33 -5.20
CA LYS A 13 -12.41 -14.67 -6.07
C LYS A 13 -11.93 -14.72 -7.53
N PRO A 14 -12.42 -15.68 -8.36
CA PRO A 14 -12.05 -15.77 -9.77
C PRO A 14 -12.17 -14.45 -10.53
N ASN A 15 -13.27 -13.72 -10.33
CA ASN A 15 -13.56 -12.46 -11.02
C ASN A 15 -13.18 -11.22 -10.19
N ALA A 16 -12.17 -11.33 -9.33
CA ALA A 16 -11.72 -10.20 -8.52
C ALA A 16 -11.15 -9.08 -9.40
N LEU A 17 -11.28 -7.83 -8.93
CA LEU A 17 -10.56 -6.70 -9.48
C LEU A 17 -9.17 -6.65 -8.84
N VAL A 18 -8.12 -6.73 -9.65
CA VAL A 18 -6.72 -6.61 -9.24
C VAL A 18 -6.17 -5.31 -9.79
N GLN A 19 -5.63 -4.47 -8.91
CA GLN A 19 -5.06 -3.17 -9.27
C GLN A 19 -3.59 -3.12 -8.85
N SER A 20 -2.70 -2.72 -9.77
CA SER A 20 -1.26 -2.59 -9.50
C SER A 20 -0.66 -1.34 -10.16
N ASP A 21 0.61 -1.05 -9.89
CA ASP A 21 1.34 -0.07 -10.69
C ASP A 21 1.63 -0.64 -12.10
N ASP A 22 2.16 0.23 -12.94
CA ASP A 22 2.64 -0.09 -14.29
C ASP A 22 3.97 -0.88 -14.30
N HIS A 23 4.40 -1.48 -13.19
CA HIS A 23 5.57 -2.33 -13.21
C HIS A 23 5.29 -3.60 -14.03
N SER A 24 6.10 -3.81 -15.07
CA SER A 24 6.05 -4.94 -16.01
C SER A 24 5.92 -6.34 -15.37
N VAL A 25 6.45 -6.54 -14.15
CA VAL A 25 6.41 -7.83 -13.46
C VAL A 25 4.96 -8.22 -13.10
N TYR A 26 4.13 -7.27 -12.68
CA TYR A 26 2.78 -7.57 -12.19
C TYR A 26 1.89 -8.19 -13.26
N ASN A 27 1.96 -7.69 -14.50
CA ASN A 27 1.17 -8.23 -15.61
C ASN A 27 1.40 -9.74 -15.79
N SER A 28 2.68 -10.15 -15.82
CA SER A 28 3.05 -11.56 -15.96
C SER A 28 2.55 -12.41 -14.78
N VAL A 29 2.71 -11.92 -13.55
CA VAL A 29 2.36 -12.67 -12.34
C VAL A 29 0.84 -12.78 -12.18
N VAL A 30 0.09 -11.69 -12.35
CA VAL A 30 -1.36 -11.69 -12.21
C VAL A 30 -2.00 -12.61 -13.26
N ARG A 31 -1.54 -12.56 -14.52
CA ARG A 31 -2.04 -13.47 -15.57
C ARG A 31 -1.73 -14.94 -15.28
N THR A 32 -0.60 -15.23 -14.63
CA THR A 32 -0.21 -16.61 -14.31
C THR A 32 -1.04 -17.19 -13.17
N TYR A 33 -1.29 -16.41 -12.10
CA TYR A 33 -1.88 -16.93 -10.87
C TYR A 33 -3.36 -16.57 -10.68
N LEU A 34 -3.84 -15.50 -11.31
CA LEU A 34 -5.22 -15.00 -11.24
C LEU A 34 -5.78 -14.74 -12.65
N PRO A 35 -5.79 -15.75 -13.55
CA PRO A 35 -6.11 -15.55 -14.97
C PRO A 35 -7.54 -15.07 -15.24
N GLN A 36 -8.46 -15.33 -14.32
CA GLN A 36 -9.87 -14.93 -14.45
C GLN A 36 -10.16 -13.54 -13.87
N SER A 37 -9.15 -12.92 -13.22
CA SER A 37 -9.30 -11.61 -12.60
C SER A 37 -9.22 -10.49 -13.63
N THR A 38 -9.89 -9.38 -13.34
CA THR A 38 -9.73 -8.14 -14.12
C THR A 38 -8.50 -7.41 -13.58
N HIS A 39 -7.43 -7.35 -14.37
CA HIS A 39 -6.20 -6.65 -13.99
C HIS A 39 -6.15 -5.23 -14.57
N GLN A 40 -6.06 -4.22 -13.71
CA GLN A 40 -5.87 -2.82 -14.09
C GLN A 40 -4.52 -2.32 -13.57
N GLN A 41 -3.75 -1.70 -14.46
CA GLN A 41 -2.46 -1.10 -14.12
C GLN A 41 -2.56 0.43 -14.17
N PHE A 42 -1.92 1.08 -13.21
CA PHE A 42 -1.94 2.53 -13.07
C PHE A 42 -0.51 3.06 -13.14
N ILE A 43 -0.27 3.99 -14.08
CA ILE A 43 1.01 4.69 -14.18
C ILE A 43 1.15 5.55 -12.93
N GLY A 44 2.24 5.34 -12.19
CA GLY A 44 2.55 6.13 -11.01
C GLY A 44 2.70 7.61 -11.38
N GLY A 45 1.91 8.46 -10.72
CA GLY A 45 2.06 9.91 -10.87
C GLY A 45 3.31 10.43 -10.18
N ARG A 46 3.95 11.46 -10.77
CA ARG A 46 4.98 12.24 -10.06
C ARG A 46 4.34 12.91 -8.83
N GLY A 47 5.09 12.95 -7.73
CA GLY A 47 4.70 13.70 -6.52
C GLY A 47 4.50 15.19 -6.85
N CYS A 48 3.56 15.85 -6.17
CA CYS A 48 3.39 17.29 -6.26
C CYS A 48 4.54 17.99 -5.53
N SER A 49 5.15 19.01 -6.15
CA SER A 49 6.21 19.83 -5.54
C SER A 49 5.68 20.87 -4.54
N THR A 50 4.36 21.05 -4.45
CA THR A 50 3.72 22.11 -3.65
C THR A 50 2.81 21.49 -2.59
N GLY A 51 2.97 21.90 -1.32
CA GLY A 51 2.13 21.50 -0.19
C GLY A 51 2.28 20.03 0.23
N GLN A 52 3.18 19.76 1.17
CA GLN A 52 3.44 18.45 1.82
C GLN A 52 4.03 17.31 0.96
N GLY A 53 4.39 17.50 -0.31
CA GLY A 53 5.28 16.60 -1.07
C GLY A 53 4.73 15.19 -1.40
N GLU A 54 3.71 14.70 -0.71
CA GLU A 54 3.17 13.34 -0.85
C GLU A 54 1.97 13.28 -1.79
N LEU A 55 1.25 14.38 -2.01
CA LEU A 55 0.04 14.35 -2.82
C LEU A 55 0.42 14.18 -4.30
N LYS A 56 0.11 13.01 -4.88
CA LYS A 56 0.36 12.78 -6.32
C LYS A 56 -0.46 13.75 -7.15
N ARG A 57 0.13 14.21 -8.27
CA ARG A 57 -0.56 15.14 -9.20
C ARG A 57 -1.76 14.51 -9.92
N LEU A 58 -1.86 13.18 -9.90
CA LEU A 58 -2.99 12.41 -10.44
C LEU A 58 -4.16 12.40 -9.45
N ARG A 59 -5.37 12.63 -9.95
CA ARG A 59 -6.60 12.71 -9.15
C ARG A 59 -6.98 11.38 -8.49
N PHE A 60 -6.61 10.25 -9.10
CA PHE A 60 -6.84 8.90 -8.56
C PHE A 60 -5.60 8.04 -8.79
N ASP A 61 -5.04 7.51 -7.70
CA ASP A 61 -3.97 6.54 -7.71
C ASP A 61 -4.26 5.52 -6.59
N PRO A 62 -4.71 4.29 -6.92
CA PRO A 62 -5.10 3.31 -5.92
C PRO A 62 -3.93 2.91 -5.00
N ILE A 63 -2.69 3.06 -5.48
CA ILE A 63 -1.47 2.76 -4.71
C ILE A 63 -1.16 3.89 -3.73
N PHE A 64 -1.48 5.14 -4.09
CA PHE A 64 -1.38 6.25 -3.14
C PHE A 64 -2.28 6.01 -1.93
N THR A 65 -3.55 5.63 -2.13
CA THR A 65 -4.48 5.36 -1.02
C THR A 65 -3.95 4.27 -0.08
N LEU A 66 -3.43 3.18 -0.63
CA LEU A 66 -2.88 2.08 0.17
C LEU A 66 -1.63 2.50 0.96
N ASN A 67 -0.69 3.18 0.31
CA ASN A 67 0.52 3.68 0.96
C ASN A 67 0.20 4.73 2.03
N HIS A 68 -0.72 5.64 1.74
CA HIS A 68 -1.18 6.66 2.67
C HIS A 68 -1.84 6.03 3.91
N ASN A 69 -2.69 5.01 3.72
CA ASN A 69 -3.29 4.27 4.85
C ASN A 69 -2.22 3.63 5.75
N PHE A 70 -1.17 3.03 5.17
CA PHE A 70 -0.08 2.48 5.97
C PHE A 70 0.77 3.54 6.67
N ALA A 71 1.01 4.68 6.03
CA ALA A 71 1.70 5.81 6.66
C ALA A 71 0.90 6.34 7.87
N MET A 72 -0.42 6.52 7.71
CA MET A 72 -1.31 6.94 8.78
C MET A 72 -1.40 5.90 9.90
N LEU A 73 -1.44 4.60 9.57
CA LEU A 73 -1.40 3.53 10.55
C LEU A 73 -0.09 3.55 11.35
N ARG A 74 1.05 3.71 10.68
CA ARG A 74 2.37 3.81 11.32
C ARG A 74 2.45 5.00 12.27
N ASP A 75 1.99 6.17 11.85
CA ASP A 75 1.96 7.36 12.71
C ASP A 75 1.02 7.16 13.90
N GLY A 76 -0.17 6.60 13.69
CA GLY A 76 -1.13 6.26 14.74
C GLY A 76 -0.54 5.31 15.78
N ILE A 77 0.08 4.21 15.35
CA ILE A 77 0.77 3.26 16.23
C ILE A 77 1.93 3.95 16.96
N GLY A 78 2.73 4.77 16.27
CA GLY A 78 3.82 5.52 16.88
C GLY A 78 3.35 6.51 17.95
N LYS A 79 2.21 7.19 17.73
CA LYS A 79 1.55 8.05 18.73
C LYS A 79 1.07 7.23 19.93
N LEU A 80 0.45 6.07 19.69
CA LEU A 80 -0.02 5.17 20.74
C LEU A 80 1.13 4.71 21.64
N ILE A 81 2.24 4.25 21.04
CA ILE A 81 3.43 3.80 21.77
C ILE A 81 4.02 4.93 22.61
N ARG A 82 4.14 6.15 22.07
CA ARG A 82 4.65 7.31 22.84
C ARG A 82 3.75 7.68 24.02
N ARG A 83 2.43 7.61 23.84
CA ARG A 83 1.45 7.90 24.91
C ARG A 83 1.52 6.90 26.06
N HIS A 84 1.75 5.62 25.76
CA HIS A 84 1.77 4.55 26.78
C HIS A 84 3.17 4.24 27.32
N GLY A 85 4.21 4.34 26.48
CA GLY A 85 5.61 4.12 26.85
C GLY A 85 6.28 5.34 27.49
N GLY A 86 5.68 6.53 27.40
CA GLY A 86 6.23 7.80 27.87
C GLY A 86 5.94 8.18 29.33
N ARG A 87 5.44 7.27 30.17
CA ARG A 87 5.29 7.48 31.63
C ARG A 87 6.16 6.52 32.45
N ARG A 88 7.46 6.47 32.14
CA ARG A 88 8.44 5.98 33.11
C ARG A 88 9.38 7.13 33.46
N ASN A 89 9.08 7.71 34.63
CA ASN A 89 9.84 8.65 35.45
C ASN A 89 11.17 9.17 34.87
N VAL A 90 11.22 10.49 34.68
CA VAL A 90 12.45 11.25 34.97
C VAL A 90 12.07 12.34 35.97
N GLN A 91 11.94 11.94 37.24
CA GLN A 91 12.33 12.79 38.34
C GLN A 91 13.73 12.29 38.72
N MET A 92 14.75 13.09 38.48
CA MET A 92 16.10 12.86 39.00
C MET A 92 16.54 14.17 39.68
N PRO A 93 17.34 14.06 40.76
CA PRO A 93 17.42 15.01 41.88
C PRO A 93 17.98 16.39 41.55
#